data_AF-A0A7Y5GUH4-F1
#
_entry.id   AF-A0A7Y5GUH4-F1
#
_cell.length_a   1.000
_cell.length_b   1.000
_cell.length_c   1.000
_cell.angle_alpha   90.00
_cell.angle_beta   90.00
_cell.angle_gamma   90.00
#
_symmetry.space_group_name_H-M   'P 1'
#
loop_
_entity.id
_entity.type
_entity.pdbx_description
1 polymer ?
#
loop_
_entity_poly.entity_id
_entity_poly.type
_entity_poly.pdbx_seq_one_letter_code
_entity_poly.pdbx_strand_id
1 'polypeptide(L)'
;MRIDLIGPVPPPLGGVSVHLLRLAERLTALGQDVRRHGPQQRSLHFAYHASLARAIRGADVVHVHTHGMRDLVLLSFTGRIHHHMLWTAHGDVVRSQFDNLPTFGKSIVRNALQTLAAVVAVNGQVAQDLLDVGVGYSRIHVISPFIPPVESERNQPALPNVEMFCRRHYPVVCAAAFTLADDGSVPLYGIDLAVEAIAGLCRRFANAGLIVHIATLQHDDWLRLGQLKERCRKLGIEDNVLFLLDSVPFGPTLNRSQILLRPTATDGDAVTVREALHVGIPVVASDVVSRPEGTTLFRHRDVDDFTAKLVCVAENRQQHVPRPQPDATGPLLDLYRRIAHQRFDVRPRVTNGLK
;
A
#
# COMPACT_ATOMS: atom_id res chain seq x y z
N MET A 1 18.48 -18.02 1.45
CA MET A 1 17.23 -18.82 1.44
C MET A 1 16.44 -18.48 0.19
N ARG A 2 15.63 -19.42 -0.29
CA ARG A 2 14.69 -19.20 -1.38
C ARG A 2 13.36 -18.67 -0.82
N ILE A 3 12.98 -17.47 -1.26
CA ILE A 3 11.77 -16.76 -0.84
C ILE A 3 10.87 -16.54 -2.05
N ASP A 4 9.67 -17.10 -2.01
CA ASP A 4 8.68 -16.97 -3.07
C ASP A 4 7.60 -15.97 -2.64
N LEU A 5 7.55 -14.79 -3.28
CA LEU A 5 6.57 -13.74 -3.04
C LEU A 5 5.38 -13.91 -4.00
N ILE A 6 4.16 -13.92 -3.46
CA ILE A 6 2.92 -14.08 -4.24
C ILE A 6 2.08 -12.81 -4.12
N GLY A 7 1.75 -12.17 -5.24
CA GLY A 7 0.86 -10.99 -5.24
C GLY A 7 0.85 -10.24 -6.56
N PRO A 8 0.25 -9.04 -6.63
CA PRO A 8 0.08 -8.32 -7.89
C PRO A 8 1.43 -7.94 -8.53
N VAL A 9 1.57 -8.25 -9.82
CA VAL A 9 2.74 -7.87 -10.63
C VAL A 9 2.34 -6.66 -11.50
N PRO A 10 3.08 -5.55 -11.48
CA PRO A 10 2.79 -4.40 -12.34
C PRO A 10 2.83 -4.76 -13.84
N PRO A 11 2.11 -4.00 -14.70
CA PRO A 11 1.19 -2.90 -14.38
C PRO A 11 -0.22 -3.37 -13.95
N PRO A 12 -1.00 -2.55 -13.20
CA PRO A 12 -0.70 -1.18 -12.75
C PRO A 12 0.18 -1.11 -11.49
N LEU A 13 0.85 0.01 -11.29
CA LEU A 13 1.59 0.33 -10.07
C LEU A 13 0.60 0.76 -8.97
N GLY A 14 0.58 0.00 -7.87
CA GLY A 14 -0.20 0.30 -6.67
C GLY A 14 0.62 -0.02 -5.42
N GLY A 15 0.12 0.31 -4.24
CA GLY A 15 0.88 0.20 -2.99
C GLY A 15 1.46 -1.21 -2.75
N VAL A 16 0.67 -2.26 -2.98
CA VAL A 16 1.12 -3.65 -2.79
C VAL A 16 2.10 -4.10 -3.88
N SER A 17 1.90 -3.70 -5.14
CA SER A 17 2.80 -4.11 -6.22
C SER A 17 4.15 -3.40 -6.16
N VAL A 18 4.18 -2.13 -5.74
CA VAL A 18 5.41 -1.37 -5.42
C VAL A 18 6.12 -1.99 -4.20
N HIS A 19 5.39 -2.33 -3.14
CA HIS A 19 5.96 -3.04 -1.99
C HIS A 19 6.68 -4.33 -2.40
N LEU A 20 6.04 -5.17 -3.22
CA LEU A 20 6.62 -6.43 -3.70
C LEU A 20 7.85 -6.24 -4.58
N LEU A 21 7.86 -5.21 -5.44
CA LEU A 21 9.03 -4.84 -6.24
C LEU A 21 10.22 -4.48 -5.35
N ARG A 22 10.02 -3.54 -4.42
CA ARG A 22 11.07 -3.07 -3.52
C ARG A 22 11.57 -4.18 -2.59
N LEU A 23 10.66 -4.96 -2.04
CA LEU A 23 11.01 -6.10 -1.18
C LEU A 23 11.88 -7.11 -1.92
N ALA A 24 11.51 -7.46 -3.16
CA ALA A 24 12.30 -8.38 -3.95
C ALA A 24 13.70 -7.85 -4.23
N GLU A 25 13.82 -6.60 -4.68
CA GLU A 25 15.12 -5.98 -4.97
C GLU A 25 16.01 -5.92 -3.73
N ARG A 26 15.46 -5.52 -2.57
CA ARG A 26 16.20 -5.46 -1.29
C ARG A 26 16.66 -6.84 -0.83
N LEU A 27 15.79 -7.84 -0.88
CA LEU A 27 16.13 -9.20 -0.48
C LEU A 27 17.17 -9.82 -1.41
N THR A 28 17.08 -9.58 -2.73
CA THR A 28 18.11 -10.00 -3.70
C THR A 28 19.45 -9.34 -3.40
N ALA A 29 19.46 -8.03 -3.10
CA ALA A 29 20.69 -7.33 -2.70
C ALA A 29 21.29 -7.87 -1.40
N LEU A 30 20.47 -8.45 -0.51
CA LEU A 30 20.89 -9.16 0.70
C LEU A 30 21.23 -10.65 0.46
N GLY A 31 21.44 -11.06 -0.80
CA GLY A 31 21.88 -12.40 -1.17
C GLY A 31 20.81 -13.50 -1.07
N GLN A 32 19.52 -13.13 -1.06
CA GLN A 32 18.42 -14.12 -1.06
C GLN A 32 18.01 -14.50 -2.49
N ASP A 33 17.61 -15.77 -2.71
CA ASP A 33 17.00 -16.21 -3.97
C ASP A 33 15.51 -15.84 -3.92
N VAL A 34 15.13 -14.74 -4.57
CA VAL A 34 13.75 -14.25 -4.55
C VAL A 34 13.04 -14.49 -5.86
N ARG A 35 11.86 -15.12 -5.77
CA ARG A 35 10.98 -15.36 -6.92
C ARG A 35 9.66 -14.66 -6.69
N ARG A 36 9.12 -14.02 -7.72
CA ARG A 36 7.81 -13.36 -7.66
C ARG A 36 6.82 -14.12 -8.53
N HIS A 37 5.64 -14.33 -7.98
CA HIS A 37 4.53 -15.02 -8.64
C HIS A 37 3.29 -14.15 -8.54
N GLY A 38 2.65 -13.88 -9.66
CA GLY A 38 1.37 -13.17 -9.65
C GLY A 38 0.73 -13.13 -11.02
N PRO A 39 -0.59 -13.09 -11.11
CA PRO A 39 -1.26 -12.81 -12.36
C PRO A 39 -1.08 -11.33 -12.71
N GLN A 40 -1.02 -11.03 -14.01
CA GLN A 40 -1.14 -9.64 -14.50
C GLN A 40 -2.58 -9.10 -14.34
N GLN A 41 -3.58 -9.95 -14.06
CA GLN A 41 -4.98 -9.55 -13.86
C GLN A 41 -5.62 -10.19 -12.60
N ARG A 42 -6.62 -9.50 -12.04
CA ARG A 42 -7.13 -9.57 -10.66
C ARG A 42 -7.69 -10.90 -10.13
N SER A 43 -7.74 -12.00 -10.89
CA SER A 43 -8.26 -13.28 -10.38
C SER A 43 -7.37 -14.48 -10.69
N LEU A 44 -7.04 -15.24 -9.64
CA LEU A 44 -6.36 -16.53 -9.74
C LEU A 44 -7.39 -17.58 -10.19
N HIS A 45 -7.29 -18.07 -11.42
CA HIS A 45 -8.09 -19.23 -11.85
C HIS A 45 -7.57 -20.51 -11.19
N PHE A 46 -8.40 -21.55 -11.06
CA PHE A 46 -8.01 -22.82 -10.43
C PHE A 46 -6.73 -23.44 -11.04
N ALA A 47 -6.56 -23.35 -12.35
CA ALA A 47 -5.35 -23.79 -13.05
C ALA A 47 -4.08 -23.03 -12.58
N TYR A 48 -4.22 -21.75 -12.23
CA TYR A 48 -3.15 -20.94 -11.68
C TYR A 48 -2.76 -21.41 -10.27
N HIS A 49 -3.71 -21.81 -9.42
CA HIS A 49 -3.38 -22.34 -8.10
C HIS A 49 -2.59 -23.65 -8.18
N ALA A 50 -2.93 -24.53 -9.13
CA ALA A 50 -2.21 -25.77 -9.35
C ALA A 50 -0.78 -25.55 -9.90
N SER A 51 -0.60 -24.61 -10.82
CA SER A 51 0.73 -24.24 -11.32
C SER A 51 1.57 -23.57 -10.23
N LEU A 52 0.95 -22.70 -9.43
CA LEU A 52 1.58 -22.02 -8.31
C LEU A 52 2.05 -23.01 -7.23
N ALA A 53 1.21 -23.99 -6.86
CA ALA A 53 1.60 -25.04 -5.91
C ALA A 53 2.84 -25.84 -6.38
N ARG A 54 2.98 -26.05 -7.69
CA ARG A 54 4.18 -26.66 -8.27
C ARG A 54 5.37 -25.69 -8.24
N ALA A 55 5.15 -24.42 -8.58
CA ALA A 55 6.20 -23.41 -8.66
C ALA A 55 6.85 -23.12 -7.31
N ILE A 56 6.06 -23.04 -6.24
CA ILE A 56 6.55 -22.77 -4.87
C ILE A 56 7.17 -23.99 -4.18
N ARG A 57 7.18 -25.15 -4.85
CA ARG A 57 7.81 -26.36 -4.30
C ARG A 57 9.30 -26.12 -4.09
N GLY A 58 9.76 -26.41 -2.87
CA GLY A 58 11.16 -26.23 -2.46
C GLY A 58 11.51 -24.79 -2.07
N ALA A 59 10.56 -23.87 -1.99
CA ALA A 59 10.77 -22.59 -1.34
C ALA A 59 11.01 -22.80 0.16
N ASP A 60 11.94 -22.04 0.75
CA ASP A 60 12.14 -22.03 2.20
C ASP A 60 11.01 -21.25 2.89
N VAL A 61 10.53 -20.19 2.23
CA VAL A 61 9.45 -19.33 2.69
C VAL A 61 8.56 -18.91 1.51
N VAL A 62 7.25 -18.91 1.73
CA VAL A 62 6.26 -18.40 0.76
C VAL A 62 5.50 -17.25 1.40
N HIS A 63 5.53 -16.05 0.82
CA HIS A 63 4.87 -14.88 1.38
C HIS A 63 3.78 -14.35 0.46
N VAL A 64 2.53 -14.38 0.92
CA VAL A 64 1.32 -14.06 0.15
C VAL A 64 0.81 -12.64 0.45
N HIS A 65 0.51 -11.89 -0.60
CA HIS A 65 -0.02 -10.52 -0.58
C HIS A 65 -1.32 -10.45 -1.43
N THR A 66 -2.33 -11.23 -1.04
CA THR A 66 -3.65 -11.23 -1.69
C THR A 66 -4.67 -10.42 -0.89
N HIS A 67 -5.62 -9.79 -1.58
CA HIS A 67 -6.68 -8.97 -0.97
C HIS A 67 -7.98 -9.74 -0.72
N GLY A 68 -8.10 -10.96 -1.25
CA GLY A 68 -9.32 -11.77 -1.16
C GLY A 68 -9.17 -12.96 -0.25
N MET A 69 -10.11 -13.13 0.68
CA MET A 69 -10.19 -14.33 1.54
C MET A 69 -10.31 -15.63 0.76
N ARG A 70 -10.89 -15.61 -0.45
CA ARG A 70 -10.97 -16.80 -1.31
C ARG A 70 -9.58 -17.29 -1.73
N ASP A 71 -8.73 -16.39 -2.19
CA ASP A 71 -7.37 -16.72 -2.61
C ASP A 71 -6.55 -17.20 -1.42
N LEU A 72 -6.71 -16.54 -0.27
CA LEU A 72 -6.11 -16.96 0.99
C LEU A 72 -6.52 -18.39 1.35
N VAL A 73 -7.81 -18.71 1.29
CA VAL A 73 -8.32 -20.06 1.57
C VAL A 73 -7.71 -21.07 0.60
N LEU A 74 -7.75 -20.82 -0.71
CA LEU A 74 -7.19 -21.73 -1.70
C LEU A 74 -5.68 -21.95 -1.52
N LEU A 75 -4.94 -20.90 -1.18
CA LEU A 75 -3.50 -20.97 -0.90
C LEU A 75 -3.20 -21.61 0.46
N SER A 76 -4.08 -21.49 1.45
CA SER A 76 -3.89 -22.15 2.74
C SER A 76 -3.88 -23.68 2.62
N PHE A 77 -4.69 -24.23 1.71
CA PHE A 77 -4.70 -25.66 1.41
C PHE A 77 -3.40 -26.11 0.73
N THR A 78 -2.77 -25.26 -0.10
CA THR A 78 -1.42 -25.54 -0.63
C THR A 78 -0.36 -25.37 0.46
N GLY A 79 -0.58 -24.45 1.40
CA GLY A 79 0.21 -24.25 2.61
C GLY A 79 0.19 -25.42 3.58
N ARG A 80 -0.82 -26.30 3.56
CA ARG A 80 -0.78 -27.57 4.34
C ARG A 80 0.34 -28.52 3.89
N ILE A 81 0.83 -28.36 2.66
CA ILE A 81 2.00 -29.06 2.12
C ILE A 81 3.30 -28.28 2.42
N HIS A 82 3.18 -26.98 2.73
CA HIS A 82 4.26 -26.03 2.92
C HIS A 82 4.05 -25.21 4.20
N HIS A 83 4.49 -25.72 5.35
CA HIS A 83 4.36 -25.12 6.68
C HIS A 83 5.04 -23.74 6.87
N HIS A 84 5.48 -23.09 5.79
CA HIS A 84 6.27 -21.85 5.80
C HIS A 84 5.56 -20.73 5.03
N MET A 85 4.22 -20.79 4.96
CA MET A 85 3.41 -19.77 4.32
C MET A 85 3.10 -18.63 5.28
N LEU A 86 3.45 -17.42 4.87
CA LEU A 86 3.07 -16.18 5.50
C LEU A 86 2.02 -15.47 4.66
N TRP A 87 1.21 -14.66 5.30
CA TRP A 87 0.28 -13.76 4.62
C TRP A 87 0.37 -12.36 5.22
N THR A 88 0.46 -11.33 4.38
CA THR A 88 0.28 -9.94 4.82
C THR A 88 -1.16 -9.50 4.57
N ALA A 89 -1.84 -9.10 5.64
CA ALA A 89 -3.15 -8.48 5.62
C ALA A 89 -3.03 -6.99 5.28
N HIS A 90 -3.39 -6.61 4.05
CA HIS A 90 -3.39 -5.21 3.61
C HIS A 90 -4.77 -4.56 3.87
N GLY A 91 -4.92 -3.89 5.02
CA GLY A 91 -6.03 -2.97 5.33
C GLY A 91 -7.30 -3.58 5.95
N ASP A 92 -8.31 -2.69 6.12
CA ASP A 92 -9.57 -2.88 6.87
C ASP A 92 -10.54 -3.92 6.27
N VAL A 93 -10.17 -4.47 5.11
CA VAL A 93 -10.99 -5.39 4.34
C VAL A 93 -11.07 -6.78 5.00
N VAL A 94 -10.15 -7.10 5.92
CA VAL A 94 -10.18 -8.39 6.63
C VAL A 94 -11.45 -8.55 7.44
N ARG A 95 -11.80 -7.55 8.25
CA ARG A 95 -12.96 -7.64 9.13
C ARG A 95 -14.27 -7.63 8.34
N SER A 96 -14.40 -6.70 7.38
CA SER A 96 -15.61 -6.58 6.56
C SER A 96 -15.83 -7.79 5.66
N GLN A 97 -14.78 -8.37 5.05
CA GLN A 97 -14.92 -9.62 4.31
C GLN A 97 -15.29 -10.78 5.22
N PHE A 98 -14.71 -10.87 6.43
CA PHE A 98 -15.03 -11.93 7.37
C PHE A 98 -16.48 -11.86 7.83
N ASP A 99 -16.96 -10.68 8.19
CA ASP A 99 -18.28 -10.50 8.78
C ASP A 99 -19.41 -10.77 7.79
N ASN A 100 -19.17 -10.49 6.51
CA ASN A 100 -20.10 -10.77 5.41
C ASN A 100 -20.17 -12.26 5.03
N LEU A 101 -19.33 -13.14 5.60
CA LEU A 101 -19.40 -14.57 5.33
C LEU A 101 -20.48 -15.27 6.17
N PRO A 102 -21.16 -16.29 5.61
CA PRO A 102 -22.01 -17.16 6.41
C PRO A 102 -21.17 -17.93 7.45
N THR A 103 -21.81 -18.44 8.51
CA THR A 103 -21.12 -19.13 9.63
C THR A 103 -20.16 -20.24 9.16
N PHE A 104 -20.56 -21.00 8.15
CA PHE A 104 -19.69 -22.02 7.54
C PHE A 104 -18.45 -21.42 6.86
N GLY A 105 -18.63 -20.31 6.13
CA GLY A 105 -17.54 -19.56 5.51
C GLY A 105 -16.57 -18.98 6.53
N LYS A 106 -17.07 -18.43 7.64
CA LYS A 106 -16.25 -17.95 8.77
C LYS A 106 -15.36 -19.07 9.33
N SER A 107 -15.91 -20.27 9.51
CA SER A 107 -15.14 -21.44 9.96
C SER A 107 -14.06 -21.87 8.96
N ILE A 108 -14.35 -21.85 7.65
CA ILE A 108 -13.34 -22.16 6.61
C ILE A 108 -12.18 -21.18 6.66
N VAL A 109 -12.47 -19.87 6.70
CA VAL A 109 -11.44 -18.83 6.75
C VAL A 109 -10.61 -18.95 8.02
N ARG A 110 -11.25 -19.17 9.18
CA ARG A 110 -10.53 -19.39 10.44
C ARG A 110 -9.58 -20.60 10.36
N ASN A 111 -10.06 -21.71 9.82
CA ASN A 111 -9.23 -22.91 9.62
C ASN A 111 -8.07 -22.66 8.63
N ALA A 112 -8.29 -21.85 7.59
CA ALA A 112 -7.25 -21.45 6.64
C ALA A 112 -6.18 -20.57 7.31
N LEU A 113 -6.58 -19.59 8.12
CA LEU A 113 -5.67 -18.74 8.87
C LEU A 113 -4.83 -19.55 9.87
N GLN A 114 -5.40 -20.60 10.47
CA GLN A 114 -4.70 -21.50 11.38
C GLN A 114 -3.65 -22.40 10.70
N THR A 115 -3.61 -22.51 9.37
CA THR A 115 -2.55 -23.26 8.68
C THR A 115 -1.34 -22.40 8.32
N LEU A 116 -1.44 -21.08 8.45
CA LEU A 116 -0.33 -20.17 8.19
C LEU A 116 0.71 -20.22 9.31
N ALA A 117 1.97 -20.10 8.90
CA ALA A 117 3.10 -20.02 9.83
C ALA A 117 3.08 -18.70 10.61
N ALA A 118 2.76 -17.61 9.90
CA ALA A 118 2.65 -16.28 10.46
C ALA A 118 1.71 -15.40 9.62
N VAL A 119 1.14 -14.38 10.25
CA VAL A 119 0.33 -13.34 9.61
C VAL A 119 0.95 -11.99 9.92
N VAL A 120 1.22 -11.20 8.88
CA VAL A 120 1.72 -9.83 9.02
C VAL A 120 0.54 -8.88 8.97
N ALA A 121 0.38 -8.08 10.02
CA ALA A 121 -0.58 -6.99 10.10
C ALA A 121 0.14 -5.68 9.79
N VAL A 122 -0.40 -4.88 8.87
CA VAL A 122 0.23 -3.62 8.44
C VAL A 122 0.19 -2.51 9.50
N ASN A 123 -0.74 -2.60 10.46
CA ASN A 123 -0.87 -1.68 11.58
C ASN A 123 -1.53 -2.39 12.78
N GLY A 124 -1.68 -1.68 13.91
CA GLY A 124 -2.29 -2.23 15.13
C GLY A 124 -3.78 -2.55 14.99
N GLN A 125 -4.53 -1.78 14.19
CA GLN A 125 -5.96 -2.03 13.96
C GLN A 125 -6.19 -3.35 13.22
N VAL A 126 -5.44 -3.59 12.14
CA VAL A 126 -5.49 -4.85 11.40
C VAL A 126 -5.06 -6.03 12.27
N ALA A 127 -4.11 -5.82 13.19
CA ALA A 127 -3.72 -6.85 14.16
C ALA A 127 -4.88 -7.20 15.11
N GLN A 128 -5.62 -6.20 15.58
CA GLN A 128 -6.80 -6.40 16.41
C GLN A 128 -7.91 -7.11 15.63
N ASP A 129 -8.16 -6.72 14.38
CA ASP A 129 -9.14 -7.38 13.53
C ASP A 129 -8.80 -8.86 13.32
N LEU A 130 -7.51 -9.18 13.16
CA LEU A 130 -7.03 -10.56 13.04
C LEU A 130 -7.22 -11.38 14.33
N LEU A 131 -7.03 -10.75 15.50
CA LEU A 131 -7.34 -11.38 16.80
C LEU A 131 -8.84 -11.69 16.91
N ASP A 132 -9.69 -10.74 16.55
CA ASP A 132 -11.15 -10.86 16.64
C ASP A 132 -11.70 -11.98 15.73
N VAL A 133 -11.11 -12.21 14.55
CA VAL A 133 -11.50 -13.33 13.68
C VAL A 133 -10.97 -14.70 14.15
N GLY A 134 -10.07 -14.69 15.15
CA GLY A 134 -9.57 -15.89 15.84
C GLY A 134 -8.15 -16.32 15.45
N VAL A 135 -7.32 -15.42 14.91
CA VAL A 135 -5.89 -15.70 14.70
C VAL A 135 -5.15 -15.61 16.05
N GLY A 136 -4.31 -16.61 16.35
CA GLY A 136 -3.56 -16.60 17.61
C GLY A 136 -2.52 -15.48 17.67
N TYR A 137 -2.45 -14.78 18.81
CA TYR A 137 -1.56 -13.63 19.04
C TYR A 137 -0.09 -13.92 18.67
N SER A 138 0.42 -15.10 19.01
CA SER A 138 1.81 -15.49 18.73
C SER A 138 2.17 -15.61 17.25
N ARG A 139 1.17 -15.58 16.35
CA ARG A 139 1.37 -15.64 14.90
C ARG A 139 1.19 -14.28 14.21
N ILE A 140 0.67 -13.28 14.92
CA ILE A 140 0.42 -11.96 14.36
C ILE A 140 1.66 -11.10 14.60
N HIS A 141 2.20 -10.56 13.51
CA HIS A 141 3.34 -9.66 13.55
C HIS A 141 2.96 -8.31 12.94
N VAL A 142 3.03 -7.25 13.74
CA VAL A 142 2.76 -5.90 13.25
C VAL A 142 4.01 -5.37 12.54
N ILE A 143 3.95 -5.28 11.22
CA ILE A 143 5.04 -4.78 10.38
C ILE A 143 4.43 -3.84 9.34
N SER A 144 4.80 -2.56 9.40
CA SER A 144 4.43 -1.58 8.37
C SER A 144 4.93 -2.06 7.00
N PRO A 145 4.15 -1.93 5.90
CA PRO A 145 4.56 -2.37 4.58
C PRO A 145 5.55 -1.38 3.91
N PHE A 146 5.96 -0.31 4.58
CA PHE A 146 6.87 0.67 3.99
C PHE A 146 8.26 0.09 3.76
N ILE A 147 8.70 0.16 2.51
CA ILE A 147 10.09 -0.09 2.10
C ILE A 147 10.56 1.17 1.37
N PRO A 148 11.69 1.78 1.80
CA PRO A 148 12.23 2.96 1.16
C PRO A 148 12.45 2.76 -0.35
N PRO A 149 12.26 3.81 -1.17
CA PRO A 149 12.58 3.76 -2.59
C PRO A 149 13.98 3.20 -2.83
N VAL A 150 14.06 2.24 -3.74
CA VAL A 150 15.31 1.58 -4.15
C VAL A 150 16.09 2.47 -5.13
N GLU A 151 17.36 2.17 -5.35
CA GLU A 151 18.25 3.03 -6.14
C GLU A 151 17.74 3.20 -7.58
N SER A 152 17.16 2.15 -8.15
CA SER A 152 16.53 2.14 -9.48
C SER A 152 15.34 3.10 -9.60
N GLU A 153 14.69 3.47 -8.49
CA GLU A 153 13.58 4.43 -8.44
C GLU A 153 14.04 5.86 -8.13
N ARG A 154 15.07 6.02 -7.30
CA ARG A 154 15.54 7.35 -6.83
C ARG A 154 16.02 8.24 -7.97
N ASN A 155 16.60 7.64 -9.01
CA ASN A 155 17.20 8.36 -10.12
C ASN A 155 16.26 8.56 -11.32
N GLN A 156 14.98 8.20 -11.18
CA GLN A 156 14.03 8.36 -12.28
C GLN A 156 13.62 9.83 -12.46
N PRO A 157 13.70 10.37 -13.68
CA PRO A 157 13.27 11.74 -13.95
C PRO A 157 11.75 11.84 -13.82
N ALA A 158 11.26 13.02 -13.43
CA ALA A 158 9.84 13.33 -13.51
C ALA A 158 9.42 13.47 -14.97
N LEU A 159 8.13 13.24 -15.25
CA LEU A 159 7.58 13.39 -16.59
C LEU A 159 7.73 14.85 -17.09
N PRO A 160 7.91 15.10 -18.39
CA PRO A 160 8.08 16.45 -18.91
C PRO A 160 6.94 17.42 -18.56
N ASN A 161 5.70 16.94 -18.51
CA ASN A 161 4.54 17.74 -18.08
C ASN A 161 4.59 18.10 -16.59
N VAL A 162 5.07 17.21 -15.73
CA VAL A 162 5.31 17.48 -14.30
C VAL A 162 6.39 18.55 -14.14
N GLU A 163 7.51 18.42 -14.85
CA GLU A 163 8.59 19.41 -14.81
C GLU A 163 8.11 20.79 -15.29
N MET A 164 7.35 20.83 -16.39
CA MET A 164 6.79 22.09 -16.90
C MET A 164 5.79 22.72 -15.92
N PHE A 165 4.94 21.90 -15.28
CA PHE A 165 4.00 22.36 -14.28
C PHE A 165 4.72 22.94 -13.05
N CYS A 166 5.74 22.25 -12.53
CA CYS A 166 6.51 22.72 -11.38
C CYS A 166 7.32 24.00 -11.66
N ARG A 167 7.57 24.35 -12.92
CA ARG A 167 8.17 25.65 -13.29
C ARG A 167 7.20 26.82 -13.23
N ARG A 168 5.90 26.56 -13.37
CA ARG A 168 4.84 27.59 -13.42
C ARG A 168 4.14 27.77 -12.09
N HIS A 169 4.20 26.76 -11.21
CA HIS A 169 3.45 26.72 -9.98
C HIS A 169 4.33 26.68 -8.74
N TYR A 170 3.92 27.40 -7.70
CA TYR A 170 4.51 27.32 -6.36
C TYR A 170 3.53 27.81 -5.28
N PRO A 171 3.34 27.09 -4.17
CA PRO A 171 3.83 25.74 -3.92
C PRO A 171 3.11 24.69 -4.78
N VAL A 172 3.81 23.64 -5.16
CA VAL A 172 3.23 22.44 -5.78
C VAL A 172 2.87 21.44 -4.69
N VAL A 173 1.64 20.94 -4.71
CA VAL A 173 1.16 19.89 -3.83
C VAL A 173 0.75 18.69 -4.68
N CYS A 174 0.85 17.48 -4.15
CA CYS A 174 0.49 16.28 -4.90
C CYS A 174 -0.44 15.34 -4.13
N ALA A 175 -1.23 14.57 -4.86
CA ALA A 175 -2.06 13.50 -4.33
C ALA A 175 -1.94 12.27 -5.23
N ALA A 176 -2.01 11.08 -4.65
CA ALA A 176 -1.98 9.81 -5.38
C ALA A 176 -3.24 8.99 -5.10
N ALA A 177 -3.88 8.52 -6.16
CA ALA A 177 -5.04 7.64 -6.15
C ALA A 177 -4.78 6.41 -7.01
N PHE A 178 -5.20 5.23 -6.55
CA PHE A 178 -5.12 4.04 -7.39
C PHE A 178 -6.18 4.07 -8.51
N THR A 179 -7.41 4.46 -8.15
CA THR A 179 -8.57 4.67 -9.03
C THR A 179 -9.35 5.89 -8.55
N LEU A 180 -10.44 6.26 -9.24
CA LEU A 180 -11.41 7.24 -8.74
C LEU A 180 -12.64 6.56 -8.13
N ALA A 181 -12.50 5.37 -7.55
CA ALA A 181 -13.61 4.64 -6.98
C ALA A 181 -14.22 5.34 -5.75
N ASP A 182 -15.48 5.00 -5.47
CA ASP A 182 -16.21 5.46 -4.29
C ASP A 182 -16.39 4.29 -3.30
N ASP A 183 -16.47 4.63 -2.01
CA ASP A 183 -17.04 3.77 -0.98
C ASP A 183 -18.45 4.27 -0.66
N GLY A 184 -19.46 3.56 -1.18
CA GLY A 184 -20.84 4.05 -1.20
C GLY A 184 -20.97 5.33 -2.03
N SER A 185 -21.25 6.46 -1.38
CA SER A 185 -21.34 7.79 -2.02
C SER A 185 -20.11 8.66 -1.78
N VAL A 186 -19.09 8.15 -1.10
CA VAL A 186 -17.91 8.93 -0.69
C VAL A 186 -16.71 8.58 -1.57
N PRO A 187 -16.07 9.55 -2.25
CA PRO A 187 -14.87 9.30 -3.03
C PRO A 187 -13.73 8.76 -2.17
N LEU A 188 -13.24 7.56 -2.51
CA LEU A 188 -12.32 6.78 -1.68
C LEU A 188 -11.00 7.53 -1.41
N TYR A 189 -10.46 8.18 -2.44
CA TYR A 189 -9.16 8.86 -2.37
C TYR A 189 -9.26 10.35 -2.04
N GLY A 190 -10.47 10.90 -1.92
CA GLY A 190 -10.68 12.31 -1.56
C GLY A 190 -10.13 13.31 -2.58
N ILE A 191 -10.01 12.95 -3.86
CA ILE A 191 -9.49 13.87 -4.89
C ILE A 191 -10.40 15.08 -5.07
N ASP A 192 -11.70 14.91 -4.83
CA ASP A 192 -12.66 16.02 -4.74
C ASP A 192 -12.25 17.03 -3.67
N LEU A 193 -11.87 16.58 -2.46
CA LEU A 193 -11.39 17.48 -1.40
C LEU A 193 -10.08 18.16 -1.79
N ALA A 194 -9.17 17.47 -2.47
CA ALA A 194 -7.91 18.07 -2.94
C ALA A 194 -8.17 19.20 -3.94
N VAL A 195 -9.15 19.04 -4.84
CA VAL A 195 -9.58 20.07 -5.81
C VAL A 195 -10.20 21.28 -5.11
N GLU A 196 -11.00 21.10 -4.07
CA GLU A 196 -11.50 22.24 -3.28
C GLU A 196 -10.38 22.93 -2.49
N ALA A 197 -9.51 22.15 -1.86
CA ALA A 197 -8.44 22.68 -1.03
C ALA A 197 -7.40 23.48 -1.83
N ILE A 198 -7.12 23.09 -3.08
CA ILE A 198 -6.23 23.88 -3.94
C ILE A 198 -6.86 25.24 -4.30
N ALA A 199 -8.18 25.32 -4.51
CA ALA A 199 -8.86 26.61 -4.71
C ALA A 199 -8.72 27.53 -3.48
N GLY A 200 -8.82 26.96 -2.28
CA GLY A 200 -8.54 27.68 -1.04
C GLY A 200 -7.09 28.14 -0.92
N LEU A 201 -6.13 27.25 -1.25
CA LEU A 201 -4.70 27.56 -1.24
C LEU A 201 -4.33 28.67 -2.23
N CYS A 202 -4.97 28.69 -3.41
CA CYS A 202 -4.77 29.73 -4.44
C CYS A 202 -5.10 31.14 -3.94
N ARG A 203 -5.98 31.29 -2.95
CA ARG A 203 -6.27 32.59 -2.31
C ARG A 203 -5.07 33.16 -1.56
N ARG A 204 -4.19 32.30 -1.07
CA ARG A 204 -2.97 32.68 -0.35
C ARG A 204 -1.74 32.66 -1.25
N PHE A 205 -1.69 31.71 -2.19
CA PHE A 205 -0.61 31.51 -3.14
C PHE A 205 -1.19 31.42 -4.55
N ALA A 206 -1.31 32.54 -5.27
CA ALA A 206 -2.03 32.61 -6.54
C ALA A 206 -1.60 31.56 -7.59
N ASN A 207 -0.31 31.18 -7.57
CA ASN A 207 0.26 30.19 -8.48
C ASN A 207 0.42 28.80 -7.84
N ALA A 208 -0.27 28.48 -6.74
CA ALA A 208 -0.25 27.12 -6.20
C ALA A 208 -0.69 26.10 -7.26
N GLY A 209 -0.14 24.90 -7.22
CA GLY A 209 -0.46 23.86 -8.19
C GLY A 209 -0.73 22.53 -7.50
N LEU A 210 -1.73 21.78 -7.97
CA LEU A 210 -2.05 20.43 -7.54
C LEU A 210 -1.73 19.43 -8.66
N ILE A 211 -0.88 18.45 -8.36
CA ILE A 211 -0.67 17.28 -9.24
C ILE A 211 -1.43 16.10 -8.67
N VAL A 212 -2.39 15.57 -9.44
CA VAL A 212 -3.15 14.37 -9.07
C VAL A 212 -2.68 13.21 -9.94
N HIS A 213 -2.11 12.19 -9.31
CA HIS A 213 -1.68 10.98 -9.99
C HIS A 213 -2.70 9.86 -9.81
N ILE A 214 -3.23 9.34 -10.92
CA ILE A 214 -4.24 8.27 -10.94
C ILE A 214 -3.65 7.05 -11.65
N ALA A 215 -3.42 5.97 -10.90
CA ALA A 215 -2.68 4.81 -11.42
C ALA A 215 -3.44 4.04 -12.50
N THR A 216 -4.77 3.95 -12.39
CA THR A 216 -5.63 3.31 -13.39
C THR A 216 -7.03 3.91 -13.39
N LEU A 217 -7.65 3.99 -14.57
CA LEU A 217 -9.03 4.42 -14.76
C LEU A 217 -9.88 3.25 -15.28
N GLN A 218 -10.98 2.99 -14.60
CA GLN A 218 -12.05 2.09 -15.03
C GLN A 218 -13.18 2.87 -15.73
N HIS A 219 -14.19 2.17 -16.27
CA HIS A 219 -15.28 2.81 -17.03
C HIS A 219 -15.93 3.96 -16.26
N ASP A 220 -16.30 3.75 -15.00
CA ASP A 220 -16.96 4.77 -14.19
C ASP A 220 -16.01 5.90 -13.74
N ASP A 221 -14.69 5.65 -13.73
CA ASP A 221 -13.70 6.65 -13.34
C ASP A 221 -13.61 7.80 -14.36
N TRP A 222 -13.92 7.53 -15.64
CA TRP A 222 -13.92 8.57 -16.68
C TRP A 222 -14.99 9.64 -16.44
N LEU A 223 -16.18 9.21 -15.99
CA LEU A 223 -17.25 10.14 -15.64
C LEU A 223 -16.84 11.04 -14.46
N ARG A 224 -16.24 10.44 -13.43
CA ARG A 224 -15.74 11.15 -12.24
C ARG A 224 -14.62 12.11 -12.57
N LEU A 225 -13.68 11.72 -13.42
CA LEU A 225 -12.64 12.61 -13.91
C LEU A 225 -13.24 13.82 -14.64
N GLY A 226 -14.29 13.60 -15.45
CA GLY A 226 -15.05 14.67 -16.09
C GLY A 226 -15.67 15.64 -15.07
N GLN A 227 -16.28 15.11 -14.01
CA GLN A 227 -16.85 15.91 -12.92
C GLN A 227 -15.79 16.73 -12.17
N LEU A 228 -14.61 16.14 -11.90
CA LEU A 228 -13.50 16.86 -11.27
C LEU A 228 -12.97 17.99 -12.16
N LYS A 229 -12.83 17.75 -13.47
CA LYS A 229 -12.43 18.80 -14.45
C LYS A 229 -13.46 19.92 -14.57
N GLU A 230 -14.75 19.58 -14.61
CA GLU A 230 -15.85 20.55 -14.55
C GLU A 230 -15.78 21.38 -13.26
N ARG A 231 -15.48 20.74 -12.13
CA ARG A 231 -15.33 21.43 -10.85
C ARG A 231 -14.15 22.40 -10.86
N CYS A 232 -13.01 21.99 -11.42
CA CYS A 232 -11.86 22.89 -11.60
C CYS A 232 -12.23 24.13 -12.40
N ARG A 233 -13.03 23.97 -13.48
CA ARG A 233 -13.53 25.10 -14.29
C ARG A 233 -14.46 26.03 -13.55
N LYS A 234 -15.41 25.49 -12.78
CA LYS A 234 -16.31 26.31 -11.95
C LYS A 234 -15.57 27.10 -10.88
N LEU A 235 -14.44 26.56 -10.40
CA LEU A 235 -13.59 27.19 -9.40
C LEU A 235 -12.51 28.11 -10.03
N GLY A 236 -12.35 28.12 -11.35
CA GLY A 236 -11.34 28.92 -12.05
C GLY A 236 -9.89 28.49 -11.77
N ILE A 237 -9.67 27.19 -11.56
CA ILE A 237 -8.37 26.60 -11.18
C ILE A 237 -7.88 25.57 -12.21
N GLU A 238 -8.39 25.57 -13.44
CA GLU A 238 -8.00 24.58 -14.45
C GLU A 238 -6.49 24.55 -14.68
N ASP A 239 -5.86 25.73 -14.73
CA ASP A 239 -4.42 25.85 -14.92
C ASP A 239 -3.62 25.46 -13.67
N ASN A 240 -4.26 25.41 -12.50
CA ASN A 240 -3.64 25.03 -11.23
C ASN A 240 -3.73 23.53 -10.93
N VAL A 241 -4.32 22.70 -11.81
CA VAL A 241 -4.48 21.26 -11.57
C VAL A 241 -3.99 20.43 -12.75
N LEU A 242 -3.04 19.53 -12.48
CA LEU A 242 -2.52 18.55 -13.44
C LEU A 242 -2.95 17.13 -13.06
N PHE A 243 -3.77 16.50 -13.90
CA PHE A 243 -4.12 15.09 -13.78
C PHE A 243 -3.15 14.22 -14.61
N LEU A 244 -2.44 13.29 -13.95
CA LEU A 244 -1.59 12.28 -14.58
C LEU A 244 -2.35 10.94 -14.59
N LEU A 245 -2.61 10.40 -15.78
CA LEU A 245 -3.49 9.23 -15.97
C LEU A 245 -2.72 7.95 -16.32
N ASP A 246 -1.44 7.91 -15.97
CA ASP A 246 -0.52 6.84 -16.38
C ASP A 246 -0.08 6.00 -15.17
N SER A 247 0.16 4.71 -15.39
CA SER A 247 0.82 3.83 -14.41
C SER A 247 2.33 4.09 -14.37
N VAL A 248 2.73 5.32 -14.06
CA VAL A 248 4.13 5.72 -13.85
C VAL A 248 4.51 5.67 -12.36
N PRO A 249 5.79 5.63 -12.00
CA PRO A 249 6.21 5.74 -10.62
C PRO A 249 5.84 7.11 -10.01
N PHE A 250 5.31 7.11 -8.78
CA PHE A 250 4.89 8.34 -8.09
C PHE A 250 6.08 9.12 -7.49
N GLY A 251 7.18 8.43 -7.17
CA GLY A 251 8.36 9.00 -6.51
C GLY A 251 8.91 10.27 -7.18
N PRO A 252 9.09 10.32 -8.51
CA PRO A 252 9.55 11.53 -9.19
C PRO A 252 8.62 12.74 -9.02
N THR A 253 7.29 12.54 -9.08
CA THR A 253 6.29 13.60 -8.82
C THR A 253 6.34 14.07 -7.38
N LEU A 254 6.43 13.11 -6.45
CA LEU A 254 6.59 13.41 -5.02
C LEU A 254 7.82 14.29 -4.79
N ASN A 255 8.98 13.92 -5.31
CA ASN A 255 10.24 14.68 -5.18
C ASN A 255 10.21 16.09 -5.77
N ARG A 256 9.26 16.41 -6.66
CA ARG A 256 9.06 17.76 -7.22
C ARG A 256 8.05 18.60 -6.44
N SER A 257 7.30 17.97 -5.53
CA SER A 257 6.24 18.61 -4.76
C SER A 257 6.75 19.15 -3.42
N GLN A 258 6.04 20.14 -2.87
CA GLN A 258 6.34 20.74 -1.57
C GLN A 258 5.52 20.10 -0.44
N ILE A 259 4.35 19.52 -0.73
CA ILE A 259 3.44 18.91 0.24
C ILE A 259 2.74 17.72 -0.42
N LEU A 260 2.61 16.61 0.32
CA LEU A 260 1.73 15.49 -0.05
C LEU A 260 0.36 15.66 0.62
N LEU A 261 -0.70 15.44 -0.16
CA LEU A 261 -2.08 15.36 0.29
C LEU A 261 -2.53 13.89 0.33
N ARG A 262 -3.12 13.47 1.45
CA ARG A 262 -3.77 12.16 1.61
C ARG A 262 -5.17 12.30 2.23
N PRO A 263 -6.15 12.89 1.50
CA PRO A 263 -7.49 13.13 2.02
C PRO A 263 -8.43 11.91 1.92
N THR A 264 -7.88 10.71 2.09
CA THR A 264 -8.58 9.45 1.88
C THR A 264 -9.74 9.23 2.84
N ALA A 265 -10.74 8.47 2.39
CA ALA A 265 -11.88 8.06 3.21
C ALA A 265 -11.65 6.79 4.03
N THR A 266 -10.77 5.92 3.54
CA THR A 266 -10.22 4.78 4.28
C THR A 266 -8.78 4.60 3.82
N ASP A 267 -7.96 3.98 4.64
CA ASP A 267 -6.59 3.58 4.32
C ASP A 267 -6.20 2.39 5.21
N GLY A 268 -5.30 1.52 4.73
CA GLY A 268 -4.65 0.53 5.61
C GLY A 268 -3.47 1.17 6.36
N ASP A 269 -2.27 0.96 5.84
CA ASP A 269 -1.11 1.78 6.18
C ASP A 269 -0.72 2.57 4.92
N ALA A 270 -0.95 3.88 4.93
CA ALA A 270 -0.80 4.72 3.75
C ALA A 270 0.69 4.85 3.38
N VAL A 271 1.20 3.93 2.56
CA VAL A 271 2.62 3.86 2.15
C VAL A 271 3.11 5.19 1.60
N THR A 272 2.30 5.90 0.82
CA THR A 272 2.64 7.21 0.26
C THR A 272 2.91 8.27 1.32
N VAL A 273 2.20 8.25 2.46
CA VAL A 273 2.49 9.14 3.60
C VAL A 273 3.89 8.88 4.12
N ARG A 274 4.27 7.61 4.27
CA ARG A 274 5.60 7.22 4.74
C ARG A 274 6.68 7.56 3.71
N GLU A 275 6.41 7.41 2.42
CA GLU A 275 7.32 7.84 1.35
C GLU A 275 7.61 9.33 1.45
N ALA A 276 6.59 10.18 1.59
CA ALA A 276 6.76 11.61 1.74
C ALA A 276 7.58 11.97 2.99
N LEU A 277 7.22 11.41 4.15
CA LEU A 277 7.95 11.67 5.40
C LEU A 277 9.42 11.19 5.32
N HIS A 278 9.68 10.08 4.64
CA HIS A 278 11.04 9.55 4.44
C HIS A 278 11.91 10.50 3.61
N VAL A 279 11.34 11.17 2.60
CA VAL A 279 12.08 12.13 1.75
C VAL A 279 11.98 13.58 2.26
N GLY A 280 11.40 13.81 3.43
CA GLY A 280 11.30 15.14 4.03
C GLY A 280 10.19 16.03 3.48
N ILE A 281 9.20 15.45 2.81
CA ILE A 281 8.03 16.18 2.31
C ILE A 281 6.94 16.16 3.39
N PRO A 282 6.44 17.33 3.83
CA PRO A 282 5.34 17.40 4.78
C PRO A 282 4.07 16.80 4.20
N VAL A 283 3.24 16.25 5.08
CA VAL A 283 2.00 15.55 4.70
C VAL A 283 0.82 16.19 5.41
N VAL A 284 -0.26 16.43 4.65
CA VAL A 284 -1.59 16.74 5.19
C VAL A 284 -2.52 15.57 4.86
N ALA A 285 -3.02 14.87 5.87
CA ALA A 285 -3.80 13.65 5.72
C ALA A 285 -5.05 13.64 6.59
N SER A 286 -6.07 12.89 6.16
CA SER A 286 -7.27 12.69 6.98
C SER A 286 -6.98 11.85 8.22
N ASP A 287 -7.76 12.05 9.28
CA ASP A 287 -7.70 11.34 10.55
C ASP A 287 -8.45 9.99 10.58
N VAL A 288 -8.86 9.47 9.42
CA VAL A 288 -9.61 8.20 9.29
C VAL A 288 -8.87 6.98 9.85
N VAL A 289 -7.53 7.02 9.84
CA VAL A 289 -6.67 6.00 10.43
C VAL A 289 -5.50 6.65 11.15
N SER A 290 -4.87 5.90 12.04
CA SER A 290 -3.61 6.32 12.66
C SER A 290 -2.56 6.61 11.60
N ARG A 291 -1.98 7.82 11.62
CA ARG A 291 -0.93 8.24 10.70
C ARG A 291 0.44 8.26 11.42
N PRO A 292 1.55 8.07 10.68
CA PRO A 292 2.89 8.18 11.26
C PRO A 292 3.15 9.58 11.84
N GLU A 293 4.00 9.64 12.87
CA GLU A 293 4.47 10.90 13.44
C GLU A 293 5.05 11.82 12.35
N GLY A 294 4.75 13.12 12.43
CA GLY A 294 5.11 14.11 11.42
C GLY A 294 4.02 14.37 10.38
N THR A 295 2.92 13.62 10.40
CA THR A 295 1.74 13.90 9.57
C THR A 295 0.87 14.98 10.21
N THR A 296 0.51 16.02 9.45
CA THR A 296 -0.50 16.99 9.86
C THR A 296 -1.88 16.42 9.56
N LEU A 297 -2.69 16.24 10.60
CA LEU A 297 -4.03 15.70 10.48
C LEU A 297 -5.07 16.80 10.26
N PHE A 298 -6.07 16.49 9.43
CA PHE A 298 -7.32 17.24 9.31
C PHE A 298 -8.50 16.29 9.52
N ARG A 299 -9.65 16.84 9.92
CA ARG A 299 -10.87 16.07 10.16
C ARG A 299 -11.43 15.49 8.86
N HIS A 300 -11.73 14.20 8.87
CA HIS A 300 -12.25 13.50 7.70
C HIS A 300 -13.45 14.22 7.04
N ARG A 301 -13.33 14.47 5.73
CA ARG A 301 -14.31 15.20 4.87
C ARG A 301 -14.58 16.66 5.25
N ASP A 302 -13.84 17.24 6.18
CA ASP A 302 -13.91 18.66 6.50
C ASP A 302 -12.96 19.45 5.59
N VAL A 303 -13.51 20.04 4.52
CA VAL A 303 -12.74 20.78 3.52
C VAL A 303 -12.13 22.07 4.08
N ASP A 304 -12.79 22.69 5.06
CA ASP A 304 -12.33 23.95 5.64
C ASP A 304 -11.14 23.69 6.57
N ASP A 305 -11.23 22.66 7.43
CA ASP A 305 -10.08 22.22 8.24
C ASP A 305 -8.93 21.73 7.34
N PHE A 306 -9.23 20.95 6.30
CA PHE A 306 -8.22 20.49 5.34
C PHE A 306 -7.46 21.67 4.70
N THR A 307 -8.20 22.67 4.23
CA THR A 307 -7.64 23.87 3.61
C THR A 307 -6.82 24.67 4.62
N ALA A 308 -7.31 24.85 5.85
CA ALA A 308 -6.59 25.58 6.90
C ALA A 308 -5.27 24.91 7.27
N LYS A 309 -5.26 23.57 7.41
CA LYS A 309 -4.04 22.79 7.65
C LYS A 309 -3.07 22.90 6.48
N LEU A 310 -3.57 22.81 5.25
CA LEU A 310 -2.78 22.95 4.03
C LEU A 310 -2.08 24.31 3.96
N VAL A 311 -2.81 25.40 4.18
CA VAL A 311 -2.25 26.76 4.20
C VAL A 311 -1.19 26.89 5.29
N CYS A 312 -1.48 26.43 6.51
CA CYS A 312 -0.53 26.48 7.63
C CYS A 312 0.78 25.74 7.32
N VAL A 313 0.69 24.53 6.75
CA VAL A 313 1.87 23.74 6.35
C VAL A 313 2.63 24.42 5.22
N ALA A 314 1.95 25.01 4.24
CA ALA A 314 2.56 25.73 3.14
C ALA A 314 3.37 26.96 3.62
N GLU A 315 2.84 27.70 4.61
CA GLU A 315 3.52 28.86 5.20
C GLU A 315 4.70 28.46 6.10
N ASN A 316 4.61 27.33 6.81
CA ASN A 316 5.58 26.89 7.82
C ASN A 316 6.42 25.69 7.37
N ARG A 317 6.63 25.52 6.06
CA ARG A 317 7.30 24.33 5.49
C ARG A 317 8.67 24.05 6.12
N GLN A 318 9.45 25.09 6.43
CA GLN A 318 10.79 24.95 7.00
C GLN A 318 10.81 24.29 8.39
N GLN A 319 9.67 24.27 9.09
CA GLN A 319 9.54 23.63 10.40
C GLN A 319 9.32 22.12 10.30
N HIS A 320 9.06 21.60 9.10
CA HIS A 320 8.82 20.19 8.87
C HIS A 320 10.14 19.46 8.61
N VAL A 321 10.56 18.66 9.59
CA VAL A 321 11.81 17.89 9.54
C VAL A 321 11.52 16.47 9.04
N PRO A 322 12.38 15.87 8.19
CA PRO A 322 12.27 14.47 7.81
C PRO A 322 12.13 13.56 9.04
N ARG A 323 11.21 12.60 8.97
CA ARG A 323 10.99 11.61 10.03
C ARG A 323 11.32 10.23 9.49
N PRO A 324 12.39 9.57 9.98
CA PRO A 324 12.75 8.23 9.55
C PRO A 324 11.55 7.30 9.70
N GLN A 325 11.22 6.60 8.62
CA GLN A 325 10.15 5.61 8.61
C GLN A 325 10.74 4.21 8.76
N PRO A 326 10.11 3.32 9.55
CA PRO A 326 10.63 1.98 9.78
C PRO A 326 10.61 1.17 8.48
N ASP A 327 11.77 0.68 8.06
CA ASP A 327 11.91 -0.17 6.88
C ASP A 327 11.45 -1.60 7.21
N ALA A 328 10.47 -2.09 6.45
CA ALA A 328 9.91 -3.43 6.60
C ALA A 328 10.90 -4.56 6.29
N THR A 329 11.94 -4.29 5.49
CA THR A 329 12.84 -5.31 4.94
C THR A 329 13.52 -6.14 6.04
N GLY A 330 14.08 -5.50 7.06
CA GLY A 330 14.76 -6.16 8.17
C GLY A 330 13.82 -7.06 8.98
N PRO A 331 12.74 -6.50 9.57
CA PRO A 331 11.75 -7.28 10.32
C PRO A 331 11.16 -8.45 9.54
N LEU A 332 10.88 -8.27 8.23
CA LEU A 332 10.40 -9.35 7.36
C LEU A 332 11.45 -10.44 7.17
N LEU A 333 12.70 -10.08 6.89
CA LEU A 333 13.79 -11.04 6.72
C LEU A 333 14.04 -11.85 8.00
N ASP A 334 13.98 -11.22 9.17
CA ASP A 334 14.11 -11.91 10.46
C ASP A 334 12.92 -12.84 10.72
N LEU A 335 11.71 -12.46 10.33
CA LEU A 335 10.56 -13.35 10.37
C LEU A 335 10.72 -14.55 9.43
N TYR A 336 11.21 -14.34 8.20
CA TYR A 336 11.50 -15.43 7.26
C TYR A 336 12.55 -16.40 7.81
N ARG A 337 13.62 -15.88 8.42
CA ARG A 337 14.63 -16.69 9.11
C ARG A 337 14.01 -17.55 10.20
N ARG A 338 13.20 -16.98 11.10
CA ARG A 338 12.53 -17.75 12.16
C ARG A 338 11.67 -18.88 11.61
N ILE A 339 10.87 -18.61 10.59
CA ILE A 339 9.97 -19.60 9.97
C ILE A 339 10.77 -20.67 9.22
N ALA A 340 11.86 -20.30 8.56
CA ALA A 340 12.75 -21.24 7.89
C ALA A 340 13.56 -22.10 8.89
N HIS A 341 13.93 -21.57 10.06
CA HIS A 341 14.69 -22.31 11.08
C HIS A 341 13.84 -23.35 11.83
N GLN A 342 12.54 -23.09 12.02
CA GLN A 342 11.59 -24.10 12.54
C GLN A 342 11.54 -25.39 11.69
N ARG A 343 12.12 -25.38 10.48
CA ARG A 343 12.34 -26.55 9.60
C ARG A 343 13.33 -27.58 10.17
N PHE A 344 14.26 -27.19 11.02
CA PHE A 344 15.36 -28.07 11.46
C PHE A 344 15.08 -28.84 12.74
N ASP A 345 14.16 -28.36 13.60
CA ASP A 345 13.81 -29.05 14.85
C ASP A 345 12.73 -30.13 14.69
N VAL A 346 12.03 -30.18 13.54
CA VAL A 346 10.91 -31.13 13.31
C VAL A 346 11.31 -32.31 12.42
N ARG A 347 12.57 -32.42 11.97
CA ARG A 347 13.03 -33.69 11.39
C ARG A 347 13.18 -34.69 12.53
N PRO A 348 12.43 -35.82 12.56
CA PRO A 348 12.75 -36.86 13.50
C PRO A 348 14.18 -37.28 13.23
N ARG A 349 15.03 -37.26 14.27
CA ARG A 349 16.27 -38.03 14.28
C ARG A 349 15.85 -39.48 14.12
N VAL A 350 15.69 -39.93 12.87
CA VAL A 350 15.75 -41.36 12.55
C VAL A 350 17.24 -41.69 12.64
N THR A 351 17.72 -41.87 13.87
CA THR A 351 18.91 -42.65 14.11
C THR A 351 18.55 -44.07 13.72
N ASN A 352 18.92 -44.44 12.49
CA ASN A 352 19.11 -45.85 12.13
C ASN A 352 20.23 -46.40 13.02
N GLY A 353 19.83 -46.92 14.18
CA GLY A 353 20.65 -47.82 14.97
C GLY A 353 20.43 -49.24 14.47
N LEU A 354 21.15 -49.59 13.40
CA LEU A 354 21.49 -50.99 13.11
C LEU A 354 22.54 -51.42 14.13
N LYS A 355 22.18 -52.29 15.06
CA LYS A 355 22.91 -53.52 15.45
C LYS A 355 22.10 -54.33 16.44
#